data_AF-A0A4U8YX04-F1
#
_entry.id   AF-A0A4U8YX04-F1
#
_cell.length_a   1.000
_cell.length_b   1.000
_cell.length_c   1.000
_cell.angle_alpha   90.00
_cell.angle_beta   90.00
_cell.angle_gamma   90.00
#
_symmetry.space_group_name_H-M   'P 1'
#
loop_
_entity.id
_entity.type
_entity.pdbx_description
1 polymer ?
#
loop_
_entity_poly.entity_id
_entity_poly.type
_entity_poly.pdbx_seq_one_letter_code
_entity_poly.pdbx_strand_id
1 'polypeptide(L)'
;MALPILNVTPGSGATINTLPNAPAVIADSISVALATDTVLPLPTGAAADGTDATGVVQLAGGIGIRGWLSGIFSKVSTAANQATQITSLAAILAAIQATDTAIAITNRSGYINGAVSAAAVQSIGTQGWAPGDTLTMPSGAGVGAPAVLNVQSTQLAAVPTIAAAGSGGTNGAVTLTGTTGTGTKFTLAGTISGGVLTAIGSISVAGNYTVNPTNLAAEPVTGGGLTGATVNIKMAILALGVTTPGVYTAPVTNPLAPAATSGSGVGATVNLTSFTPLSTQVAALNASRQYLAIRNESTAQNIGFSLSGAAAFGAVGTSTLLSNFNGYDWSGNRVPSNALTAIGQVAFQQFTAWEG
;
A
#
# COMPACT_ATOMS: atom_id res chain seq x y z
N MET A 1 45.15 -58.12 -49.51
CA MET A 1 44.84 -56.72 -49.91
C MET A 1 46.06 -55.88 -49.61
N ALA A 2 46.55 -55.11 -50.58
CA ALA A 2 47.71 -54.25 -50.38
C ALA A 2 47.35 -53.11 -49.40
N LEU A 3 48.18 -52.90 -48.38
CA LEU A 3 47.99 -51.84 -47.40
C LEU A 3 48.27 -50.47 -48.05
N PRO A 4 47.52 -49.41 -47.72
CA PRO A 4 47.79 -48.08 -48.23
C PRO A 4 49.11 -47.56 -47.66
N ILE A 5 50.04 -47.16 -48.54
CA ILE A 5 51.27 -46.46 -48.17
C ILE A 5 50.96 -44.97 -48.17
N LEU A 6 51.13 -44.30 -47.04
CA LEU A 6 51.07 -42.84 -46.95
C LEU A 6 52.47 -42.28 -47.15
N ASN A 7 52.74 -41.70 -48.32
CA ASN A 7 54.01 -41.00 -48.57
C ASN A 7 53.96 -39.64 -47.87
N VAL A 8 54.71 -39.50 -46.78
CA VAL A 8 55.02 -38.21 -46.17
C VAL A 8 56.33 -37.72 -46.78
N THR A 9 56.27 -36.65 -47.57
CA THR A 9 57.46 -35.91 -48.02
C THR A 9 57.89 -34.99 -46.89
N PRO A 10 59.04 -35.20 -46.23
CA PRO A 10 59.51 -34.25 -45.23
C PRO A 10 59.85 -32.94 -45.94
N GLY A 11 59.31 -31.82 -45.45
CA GLY A 11 59.80 -30.50 -45.86
C GLY A 11 61.28 -30.36 -45.52
N SER A 12 62.06 -29.83 -46.46
CA SER A 12 63.49 -29.54 -46.29
C SER A 12 63.78 -28.87 -44.93
N GLY A 13 64.50 -29.57 -44.05
CA GLY A 13 65.02 -29.00 -42.79
C GLY A 13 64.45 -29.55 -41.47
N ALA A 14 63.60 -30.59 -41.48
CA ALA A 14 63.15 -31.21 -40.24
C ALA A 14 64.21 -32.18 -39.66
N THR A 15 64.88 -31.79 -38.58
CA THR A 15 65.72 -32.67 -37.76
C THR A 15 64.82 -33.52 -36.85
N ILE A 16 64.67 -34.81 -37.18
CA ILE A 16 64.06 -35.79 -36.27
C ILE A 16 65.09 -36.05 -35.17
N ASN A 17 64.78 -35.58 -33.97
CA ASN A 17 65.64 -35.67 -32.80
C ASN A 17 65.84 -37.15 -32.39
N THR A 18 66.88 -37.79 -32.92
CA THR A 18 67.33 -39.09 -32.43
C THR A 18 68.12 -38.89 -31.15
N LEU A 19 67.90 -39.79 -30.19
CA LEU A 19 68.56 -39.86 -28.88
C LEU A 19 70.05 -39.41 -28.89
N PRO A 20 70.53 -38.76 -27.83
CA PRO A 20 71.92 -38.30 -27.75
C PRO A 20 72.87 -39.50 -27.91
N ASN A 21 73.63 -39.51 -29.03
CA ASN A 21 74.62 -40.50 -29.49
C ASN A 21 74.18 -41.49 -30.61
N ALA A 22 73.04 -41.32 -31.27
CA ALA A 22 72.75 -42.07 -32.49
C ALA A 22 73.45 -41.46 -33.73
N PRO A 23 74.08 -42.26 -34.62
CA PRO A 23 74.64 -41.76 -35.88
C PRO A 23 73.54 -41.16 -36.77
N ALA A 24 73.84 -40.03 -37.42
CA ALA A 24 72.88 -39.33 -38.27
C ALA A 24 72.48 -40.21 -39.47
N VAL A 25 71.22 -40.64 -39.51
CA VAL A 25 70.66 -41.37 -40.65
C VAL A 25 69.93 -40.38 -41.55
N ILE A 26 70.43 -40.21 -42.77
CA ILE A 26 69.71 -39.53 -43.86
C ILE A 26 68.83 -40.60 -44.51
N ALA A 27 67.54 -40.61 -44.22
CA ALA A 27 66.59 -41.53 -44.84
C ALA A 27 65.76 -40.79 -45.88
N ASP A 28 65.88 -41.16 -47.15
CA ASP A 28 65.13 -40.55 -48.27
C ASP A 28 63.64 -40.96 -48.31
N SER A 29 63.21 -41.91 -47.47
CA SER A 29 61.80 -42.17 -47.18
C SER A 29 61.64 -42.89 -45.85
N ILE A 30 60.63 -42.51 -45.06
CA ILE A 30 60.23 -43.23 -43.83
C ILE A 30 58.93 -43.94 -44.14
N SER A 31 58.95 -45.27 -44.10
CA SER A 31 57.74 -46.09 -44.09
C SER A 31 57.37 -46.39 -42.64
N VAL A 32 56.39 -45.67 -42.09
CA VAL A 32 55.82 -46.00 -40.77
C VAL A 32 54.82 -47.11 -40.98
N ALA A 33 55.16 -48.33 -40.57
CA ALA A 33 54.18 -49.41 -40.45
C ALA A 33 53.24 -49.05 -39.29
N LEU A 34 51.99 -48.71 -39.61
CA LEU A 34 50.93 -48.56 -38.61
C LEU A 34 50.67 -49.96 -38.04
N ALA A 35 51.15 -50.23 -36.83
CA ALA A 35 50.84 -51.48 -36.14
C ALA A 35 49.32 -51.54 -35.95
N THR A 36 48.65 -52.43 -36.68
CA THR A 36 47.25 -52.77 -36.39
C THR A 36 47.22 -53.34 -34.98
N ASP A 37 46.39 -52.72 -34.15
CA ASP A 37 46.15 -52.99 -32.73
C ASP A 37 45.97 -54.50 -32.46
N THR A 38 47.08 -55.21 -32.27
CA THR A 38 47.06 -56.48 -31.56
C THR A 38 46.85 -56.09 -30.12
N VAL A 39 45.60 -56.23 -29.66
CA VAL A 39 45.20 -56.10 -28.26
C VAL A 39 46.24 -56.83 -27.40
N LEU A 40 47.18 -56.08 -26.82
CA LEU A 40 48.04 -56.62 -25.79
C LEU A 40 47.10 -57.02 -24.65
N PRO A 41 47.14 -58.27 -24.18
CA PRO A 41 46.35 -58.65 -23.02
C PRO A 41 46.75 -57.70 -21.89
N LEU A 42 45.76 -56.92 -21.42
CA LEU A 42 45.93 -56.07 -20.25
C LEU A 42 46.56 -56.91 -19.14
N PRO A 43 47.66 -56.47 -18.51
CA PRO A 43 48.30 -57.23 -17.46
C PRO A 43 47.26 -57.58 -16.41
N THR A 44 47.19 -58.86 -16.03
CA THR A 44 46.37 -59.38 -14.95
C THR A 44 46.81 -58.73 -13.64
N GLY A 45 46.27 -57.55 -13.37
CA GLY A 45 46.73 -56.63 -12.32
C GLY A 45 46.19 -55.20 -12.44
N ALA A 46 45.81 -54.75 -13.64
CA ALA A 46 45.31 -53.36 -13.86
C ALA A 46 43.99 -53.01 -13.14
N ALA A 47 43.34 -53.98 -12.46
CA ALA A 47 42.22 -53.72 -11.56
C ALA A 47 42.67 -53.17 -10.18
N ALA A 48 43.98 -53.18 -9.86
CA ALA A 48 44.55 -52.77 -8.58
C ALA A 48 45.24 -51.39 -8.60
N ASP A 49 45.37 -50.71 -9.75
CA ASP A 49 46.05 -49.42 -9.88
C ASP A 49 45.20 -48.21 -9.40
N GLY A 50 44.48 -48.38 -8.30
CA GLY A 50 43.79 -47.30 -7.59
C GLY A 50 44.04 -47.28 -6.09
N THR A 51 44.86 -48.20 -5.57
CA THR A 51 45.15 -48.35 -4.13
C THR A 51 46.37 -47.57 -3.64
N ASP A 52 47.18 -47.03 -4.54
CA ASP A 52 48.45 -46.35 -4.26
C ASP A 52 48.34 -44.82 -4.17
N ALA A 53 47.18 -44.24 -4.52
CA ALA A 53 46.90 -42.82 -4.31
C ALA A 53 46.72 -42.52 -2.81
N THR A 54 47.82 -42.26 -2.11
CA THR A 54 47.82 -41.82 -0.71
C THR A 54 47.21 -40.42 -0.60
N GLY A 55 46.22 -40.26 0.28
CA GLY A 55 45.53 -38.98 0.54
C GLY A 55 44.24 -38.75 -0.26
N VAL A 56 43.83 -39.67 -1.14
CA VAL A 56 42.56 -39.57 -1.90
C VAL A 56 41.49 -40.44 -1.25
N VAL A 57 40.42 -39.84 -0.74
CA VAL A 57 39.27 -40.58 -0.23
C VAL A 57 38.44 -41.11 -1.39
N GLN A 58 38.38 -42.43 -1.53
CA GLN A 58 37.59 -43.10 -2.58
C GLN A 58 36.09 -42.85 -2.34
N LEU A 59 35.39 -42.42 -3.39
CA LEU A 59 33.94 -42.26 -3.35
C LEU A 59 33.29 -43.65 -3.27
N ALA A 60 32.34 -43.82 -2.34
CA ALA A 60 31.65 -45.09 -2.14
C ALA A 60 30.99 -45.58 -3.44
N GLY A 61 31.34 -46.79 -3.89
CA GLY A 61 30.70 -47.47 -5.02
C GLY A 61 31.53 -47.65 -6.30
N GLY A 62 32.78 -47.18 -6.37
CA GLY A 62 33.63 -47.38 -7.55
C GLY A 62 34.99 -48.00 -7.22
N ILE A 63 35.31 -49.18 -7.76
CA ILE A 63 36.65 -49.81 -7.63
C ILE A 63 37.56 -49.29 -8.76
N GLY A 64 38.74 -48.77 -8.41
CA GLY A 64 39.78 -48.33 -9.35
C GLY A 64 39.55 -46.95 -10.00
N ILE A 65 40.47 -46.56 -10.89
CA ILE A 65 40.52 -45.23 -11.53
C ILE A 65 39.22 -44.87 -12.29
N ARG A 66 38.54 -45.88 -12.87
CA ARG A 66 37.26 -45.69 -13.58
C ARG A 66 36.12 -45.32 -12.63
N GLY A 67 36.09 -45.90 -11.43
CA GLY A 67 35.15 -45.54 -10.37
C GLY A 67 35.37 -44.12 -9.86
N TRP A 68 36.63 -43.72 -9.70
CA TRP A 68 37.01 -42.37 -9.27
C TRP A 68 36.63 -41.30 -10.30
N LEU A 69 36.94 -41.52 -11.58
CA LEU A 69 36.57 -40.61 -12.68
C LEU A 69 35.04 -40.48 -12.82
N SER A 70 34.29 -41.58 -12.63
CA SER A 70 32.82 -41.56 -12.61
C SER A 70 32.27 -40.72 -11.45
N GLY A 71 32.88 -40.81 -10.27
CA GLY A 71 32.50 -40.01 -9.10
C GLY A 71 32.78 -38.52 -9.30
N ILE A 72 33.91 -38.16 -9.91
CA ILE A 72 34.23 -36.77 -10.27
C ILE A 72 33.26 -36.24 -11.32
N PHE A 73 32.99 -37.00 -12.38
CA PHE A 73 32.05 -36.59 -13.43
C PHE A 73 30.64 -36.36 -12.87
N SER A 74 30.18 -37.21 -11.94
CA SER A 74 28.90 -37.03 -11.24
C SER A 74 28.88 -35.75 -10.38
N LYS A 75 29.95 -35.45 -9.64
CA LYS A 75 30.05 -34.20 -8.86
C LYS A 75 30.12 -32.95 -9.73
N VAL A 76 30.89 -33.00 -10.82
CA VAL A 76 31.04 -31.89 -11.76
C VAL A 76 29.73 -31.62 -12.51
N SER A 77 29.03 -32.66 -12.98
CA SER A 77 27.71 -32.52 -13.61
C SER A 77 26.66 -32.00 -12.63
N THR A 78 26.68 -32.46 -11.37
CA THR A 78 25.81 -31.93 -10.31
C THR A 78 26.07 -30.45 -10.04
N ALA A 79 27.33 -30.03 -9.96
CA ALA A 79 27.70 -28.63 -9.77
C ALA A 79 27.31 -27.74 -10.96
N ALA A 80 27.50 -28.22 -12.20
CA ALA A 80 27.09 -27.51 -13.41
C ALA A 80 25.57 -27.34 -13.50
N ASN A 81 24.81 -28.38 -13.10
CA ASN A 81 23.35 -28.32 -13.02
C ASN A 81 22.88 -27.35 -11.92
N GLN A 82 23.54 -27.33 -10.76
CA GLN A 82 23.25 -26.35 -9.71
C GLN A 82 23.55 -24.91 -10.13
N ALA A 83 24.67 -24.66 -10.82
CA ALA A 83 25.00 -23.34 -11.34
C ALA A 83 23.94 -22.83 -12.34
N THR A 84 23.47 -23.70 -13.23
CA THR A 84 22.39 -23.39 -14.18
C THR A 84 21.09 -23.07 -13.46
N GLN A 85 20.75 -23.83 -12.41
CA GLN A 85 19.57 -23.55 -11.58
C GLN A 85 19.68 -22.22 -10.83
N ILE A 86 20.85 -21.89 -10.27
CA ILE A 86 21.11 -20.61 -9.60
C ILE A 86 20.96 -19.44 -10.58
N THR A 87 21.48 -19.55 -11.80
CA THR A 87 21.30 -18.52 -12.84
C THR A 87 19.84 -18.35 -13.23
N SER A 88 19.08 -19.44 -13.32
CA SER A 88 17.63 -19.36 -13.61
C SER A 88 16.85 -18.70 -12.47
N LEU A 89 17.21 -18.96 -11.21
CA LEU A 89 16.57 -18.36 -10.04
C LEU A 89 16.88 -16.87 -9.94
N ALA A 90 18.12 -16.47 -10.22
CA ALA A 90 18.53 -15.07 -10.29
C ALA A 90 17.81 -14.33 -11.43
N ALA A 91 17.62 -14.96 -12.59
CA ALA A 91 16.87 -14.39 -13.70
C ALA A 91 15.38 -14.26 -13.38
N ILE A 92 14.76 -15.23 -12.69
CA ILE A 92 13.38 -15.15 -12.23
C ILE A 92 13.23 -14.04 -11.19
N LEU A 93 14.15 -13.92 -10.24
CA LEU A 93 14.13 -12.86 -9.23
C LEU A 93 14.31 -11.48 -9.86
N ALA A 94 15.22 -11.34 -10.82
CA ALA A 94 15.41 -10.11 -11.58
C ALA A 94 14.20 -9.78 -12.47
N ALA A 95 13.54 -10.78 -13.07
CA ALA A 95 12.32 -10.59 -13.84
C ALA A 95 11.18 -10.10 -12.95
N ILE A 96 10.98 -10.73 -11.78
CA ILE A 96 10.02 -10.28 -10.77
C ILE A 96 10.33 -8.83 -10.40
N GLN A 97 11.56 -8.51 -10.00
CA GLN A 97 11.94 -7.14 -9.60
C GLN A 97 11.82 -6.11 -10.74
N ALA A 98 12.07 -6.49 -11.99
CA ALA A 98 12.03 -5.58 -13.14
C ALA A 98 10.61 -5.33 -13.67
N THR A 99 9.72 -6.33 -13.60
CA THR A 99 8.30 -6.15 -13.96
C THR A 99 7.48 -5.53 -12.85
N ASP A 100 8.01 -5.49 -11.63
CA ASP A 100 7.22 -5.15 -10.45
C ASP A 100 7.38 -3.69 -10.01
N THR A 101 6.96 -2.80 -10.92
CA THR A 101 6.51 -1.46 -10.53
C THR A 101 5.04 -1.48 -10.07
N ALA A 102 4.41 -2.66 -10.00
CA ALA A 102 2.97 -2.87 -9.83
C ALA A 102 2.57 -3.58 -8.51
N ILE A 103 3.50 -4.15 -7.74
CA ILE A 103 3.41 -4.19 -6.27
C ILE A 103 3.77 -2.78 -5.79
N ALA A 104 3.00 -1.82 -6.27
CA ALA A 104 2.48 -0.88 -5.32
C ALA A 104 1.76 -1.77 -4.29
N ILE A 105 2.38 -1.92 -3.12
CA ILE A 105 1.59 -1.91 -1.90
C ILE A 105 0.90 -0.55 -1.94
N THR A 106 -0.13 -0.42 -2.78
CA THR A 106 -1.08 0.66 -2.70
C THR A 106 -1.58 0.44 -1.31
N ASN A 107 -1.15 1.32 -0.42
CA ASN A 107 -1.55 1.26 0.94
C ASN A 107 -3.05 1.55 0.94
N ARG A 108 -3.87 0.53 0.68
CA ARG A 108 -5.32 0.53 0.82
C ARG A 108 -5.70 0.53 2.30
N SER A 109 -4.80 0.99 3.18
CA SER A 109 -5.13 1.67 4.43
C SER A 109 -6.03 2.90 4.26
N GLY A 110 -6.40 3.27 3.03
CA GLY A 110 -7.61 4.07 2.81
C GLY A 110 -8.78 3.38 3.50
N TYR A 111 -9.11 3.85 4.70
CA TYR A 111 -10.11 3.29 5.58
C TYR A 111 -11.35 2.86 4.81
N ILE A 112 -11.63 1.56 4.77
CA ILE A 112 -12.82 1.01 4.10
C ILE A 112 -14.09 1.53 4.78
N ASN A 113 -14.00 1.96 6.05
CA ASN A 113 -15.04 2.66 6.80
C ASN A 113 -14.42 3.55 7.90
N GLY A 114 -14.55 4.87 7.77
CA GLY A 114 -14.17 5.85 8.78
C GLY A 114 -15.39 6.58 9.34
N ALA A 115 -15.41 6.80 10.65
CA ALA A 115 -16.34 7.68 11.35
C ALA A 115 -15.67 9.05 11.53
N VAL A 116 -16.35 10.16 11.24
CA VAL A 116 -15.79 11.50 11.47
C VAL A 116 -15.53 11.69 12.96
N SER A 117 -14.32 12.12 13.33
CA SER A 117 -13.96 12.41 14.72
C SER A 117 -13.68 13.88 14.99
N ALA A 118 -13.40 14.67 13.94
CA ALA A 118 -13.31 16.11 14.03
C ALA A 118 -13.73 16.79 12.72
N ALA A 119 -14.23 18.02 12.86
CA ALA A 119 -14.57 18.90 11.76
C ALA A 119 -14.13 20.33 12.09
N ALA A 120 -13.81 21.11 11.06
CA ALA A 120 -13.44 22.52 11.18
C ALA A 120 -14.31 23.37 10.25
N VAL A 121 -14.60 24.61 10.67
CA VAL A 121 -15.30 25.59 9.83
C VAL A 121 -14.35 26.08 8.75
N GLN A 122 -14.71 25.90 7.48
CA GLN A 122 -13.97 26.47 6.35
C GLN A 122 -14.53 27.84 5.95
N SER A 123 -15.85 27.97 5.92
CA SER A 123 -16.55 29.23 5.69
C SER A 123 -17.64 29.40 6.74
N ILE A 124 -17.68 30.57 7.34
CA ILE A 124 -18.60 30.91 8.43
C ILE A 124 -20.05 31.13 7.98
N GLY A 125 -20.30 31.16 6.66
CA GLY A 125 -21.61 31.45 6.09
C GLY A 125 -22.05 32.90 6.25
N THR A 126 -23.26 33.21 5.82
CA THR A 126 -23.72 34.60 5.70
C THR A 126 -24.59 35.08 6.86
N GLN A 127 -25.21 34.23 7.68
CA GLN A 127 -25.98 34.59 8.89
C GLN A 127 -26.73 33.40 9.51
N GLY A 128 -27.25 33.59 10.73
CA GLY A 128 -28.42 32.85 11.26
C GLY A 128 -28.12 31.68 12.17
N TRP A 129 -26.85 31.48 12.52
CA TRP A 129 -26.41 30.37 13.35
C TRP A 129 -26.58 30.67 14.83
N ALA A 130 -27.07 29.68 15.56
CA ALA A 130 -27.12 29.64 17.02
C ALA A 130 -26.37 28.44 17.58
N PRO A 131 -25.73 28.55 18.76
CA PRO A 131 -25.24 27.39 19.49
C PRO A 131 -26.36 26.36 19.68
N GLY A 132 -26.05 25.10 19.43
CA GLY A 132 -27.02 23.99 19.42
C GLY A 132 -27.59 23.65 18.04
N ASP A 133 -27.45 24.53 17.04
CA ASP A 133 -27.82 24.21 15.66
C ASP A 133 -27.04 22.98 15.17
N THR A 134 -27.68 22.16 14.34
CA THR A 134 -27.07 20.98 13.74
C THR A 134 -26.83 21.17 12.25
N LEU A 135 -25.74 20.59 11.75
CA LEU A 135 -25.37 20.55 10.34
C LEU A 135 -25.30 19.07 9.94
N THR A 136 -26.20 18.62 9.09
CA THR A 136 -26.17 17.27 8.53
C THR A 136 -25.37 17.29 7.23
N MET A 137 -24.29 16.51 7.19
CA MET A 137 -23.42 16.42 6.02
C MET A 137 -24.14 15.74 4.84
N PRO A 138 -23.72 16.01 3.58
CA PRO A 138 -24.28 15.34 2.42
C PRO A 138 -24.19 13.82 2.50
N SER A 139 -25.25 13.15 2.05
CA SER A 139 -25.23 11.75 1.65
C SER A 139 -24.77 11.64 0.20
N GLY A 140 -24.14 10.52 -0.17
CA GLY A 140 -23.69 10.28 -1.54
C GLY A 140 -22.93 8.97 -1.68
N ALA A 141 -22.31 8.77 -2.84
CA ALA A 141 -21.45 7.61 -3.07
C ALA A 141 -20.35 7.55 -2.00
N GLY A 142 -20.25 6.41 -1.32
CA GLY A 142 -19.30 6.21 -0.24
C GLY A 142 -19.70 6.80 1.12
N VAL A 143 -20.94 7.24 1.31
CA VAL A 143 -21.49 7.67 2.61
C VAL A 143 -22.58 6.70 3.04
N GLY A 144 -22.25 5.77 3.96
CA GLY A 144 -23.23 4.85 4.53
C GLY A 144 -24.19 5.52 5.51
N ALA A 145 -23.71 6.54 6.24
CA ALA A 145 -24.54 7.43 7.06
C ALA A 145 -23.85 8.80 7.15
N PRO A 146 -24.59 9.92 6.96
CA PRO A 146 -23.99 11.25 7.04
C PRO A 146 -23.57 11.57 8.48
N ALA A 147 -22.46 12.29 8.64
CA ALA A 147 -22.12 12.90 9.90
C ALA A 147 -23.11 14.02 10.25
N VAL A 148 -23.42 14.16 11.53
CA VAL A 148 -24.14 15.30 12.09
C VAL A 148 -23.19 16.04 13.00
N LEU A 149 -23.02 17.34 12.71
CA LEU A 149 -22.22 18.25 13.50
C LEU A 149 -23.15 19.14 14.33
N ASN A 150 -22.71 19.63 15.48
CA ASN A 150 -23.40 20.69 16.22
C ASN A 150 -22.55 21.96 16.28
N VAL A 151 -23.20 23.11 16.18
CA VAL A 151 -22.60 24.42 16.46
C VAL A 151 -22.40 24.52 17.96
N GLN A 152 -21.14 24.48 18.41
CA GLN A 152 -20.80 24.60 19.83
C GLN A 152 -20.77 26.05 20.27
N SER A 153 -20.24 26.93 19.42
CA SER A 153 -20.22 28.36 19.68
C SER A 153 -20.30 29.18 18.40
N THR A 154 -20.71 30.43 18.58
CA THR A 154 -20.88 31.43 17.52
C THR A 154 -20.08 32.70 17.81
N GLN A 155 -19.89 33.52 16.78
CA GLN A 155 -19.24 34.83 16.86
C GLN A 155 -19.89 35.82 15.87
N LEU A 156 -19.52 37.09 15.93
CA LEU A 156 -19.94 38.06 14.90
C LEU A 156 -19.40 37.68 13.52
N ALA A 157 -20.29 37.68 12.52
CA ALA A 157 -19.97 37.35 11.13
C ALA A 157 -19.39 38.54 10.34
N ALA A 158 -19.78 39.77 10.72
CA ALA A 158 -19.40 40.99 10.02
C ALA A 158 -19.55 42.20 10.97
N VAL A 159 -18.92 43.32 10.60
CA VAL A 159 -19.05 44.59 11.33
C VAL A 159 -20.54 44.95 11.47
N PRO A 160 -21.05 45.14 12.70
CA PRO A 160 -22.45 45.48 12.94
C PRO A 160 -22.83 46.83 12.31
N THR A 161 -24.12 47.03 12.07
CA THR A 161 -24.67 48.34 11.71
C THR A 161 -25.41 48.96 12.89
N ILE A 162 -25.50 50.28 12.94
CA ILE A 162 -26.19 50.97 14.03
C ILE A 162 -27.70 50.77 13.87
N ALA A 163 -28.36 50.24 14.91
CA ALA A 163 -29.82 50.11 14.95
C ALA A 163 -30.45 51.31 15.66
N ALA A 164 -29.87 51.72 16.80
CA ALA A 164 -30.16 52.98 17.46
C ALA A 164 -28.86 53.62 17.94
N ALA A 165 -28.65 54.90 17.61
CA ALA A 165 -27.41 55.60 17.94
C ALA A 165 -27.24 55.90 19.44
N GLY A 166 -28.32 55.84 20.21
CA GLY A 166 -28.37 56.26 21.61
C GLY A 166 -28.17 57.78 21.77
N SER A 167 -27.99 58.21 23.01
CA SER A 167 -27.76 59.61 23.37
C SER A 167 -26.84 59.75 24.59
N GLY A 168 -26.31 60.96 24.82
CA GLY A 168 -25.54 61.32 26.03
C GLY A 168 -24.06 60.93 26.00
N GLY A 169 -23.56 60.45 24.85
CA GLY A 169 -22.17 60.03 24.73
C GLY A 169 -21.16 61.19 24.69
N THR A 170 -19.91 60.91 25.04
CA THR A 170 -18.81 61.86 24.85
C THR A 170 -18.25 61.76 23.43
N ASN A 171 -18.10 62.89 22.73
CA ASN A 171 -17.54 62.90 21.38
C ASN A 171 -16.13 62.29 21.33
N GLY A 172 -15.84 61.49 20.30
CA GLY A 172 -14.55 60.85 20.08
C GLY A 172 -14.64 59.36 19.73
N ALA A 173 -13.49 58.70 19.70
CA ALA A 173 -13.42 57.25 19.56
C ALA A 173 -13.97 56.55 20.81
N VAL A 174 -14.70 55.45 20.62
CA VAL A 174 -15.31 54.68 21.72
C VAL A 174 -15.09 53.18 21.50
N THR A 175 -14.91 52.46 22.60
CA THR A 175 -15.05 50.99 22.62
C THR A 175 -16.46 50.64 23.10
N LEU A 176 -17.20 49.91 22.28
CA LEU A 176 -18.53 49.42 22.60
C LEU A 176 -18.47 47.93 22.92
N THR A 177 -19.21 47.49 23.93
CA THR A 177 -19.32 46.07 24.30
C THR A 177 -20.78 45.64 24.23
N GLY A 178 -21.05 44.50 23.58
CA GLY A 178 -22.39 43.88 23.61
C GLY A 178 -22.81 43.54 25.05
N THR A 179 -24.11 43.42 25.31
CA THR A 179 -24.62 43.29 26.69
C THR A 179 -25.38 42.00 26.96
N THR A 180 -25.91 41.34 25.94
CA THR A 180 -26.66 40.08 26.08
C THR A 180 -25.86 38.88 25.56
N GLY A 181 -26.47 37.68 25.61
CA GLY A 181 -25.81 36.41 25.30
C GLY A 181 -24.93 35.88 26.44
N THR A 182 -24.44 34.65 26.29
CA THR A 182 -23.53 33.98 27.24
C THR A 182 -22.21 33.65 26.55
N GLY A 183 -21.09 33.89 27.23
CA GLY A 183 -19.73 33.70 26.72
C GLY A 183 -18.91 34.99 26.72
N THR A 184 -17.88 35.05 25.87
CA THR A 184 -17.11 36.28 25.66
C THR A 184 -17.88 37.20 24.72
N LYS A 185 -18.25 38.38 25.21
CA LYS A 185 -19.00 39.36 24.41
C LYS A 185 -18.11 39.99 23.33
N PHE A 186 -18.74 40.47 22.26
CA PHE A 186 -18.02 41.19 21.23
C PHE A 186 -17.62 42.58 21.74
N THR A 187 -16.56 43.14 21.16
CA THR A 187 -16.20 44.55 21.31
C THR A 187 -15.99 45.20 19.95
N LEU A 188 -16.44 46.44 19.82
CA LEU A 188 -16.39 47.21 18.59
C LEU A 188 -15.63 48.52 18.83
N ALA A 189 -14.90 48.98 17.83
CA ALA A 189 -14.41 50.35 17.77
C ALA A 189 -15.45 51.22 17.05
N GLY A 190 -15.94 52.26 17.71
CA GLY A 190 -16.93 53.20 17.18
C GLY A 190 -16.49 54.66 17.29
N THR A 191 -17.34 55.55 16.78
CA THR A 191 -17.17 57.01 16.89
C THR A 191 -18.45 57.66 17.37
N ILE A 192 -18.36 58.49 18.38
CA ILE A 192 -19.44 59.33 18.90
C ILE A 192 -19.22 60.75 18.40
N SER A 193 -20.26 61.37 17.86
CA SER A 193 -20.29 62.79 17.52
C SER A 193 -21.69 63.35 17.77
N GLY A 194 -21.76 64.58 18.31
CA GLY A 194 -23.03 65.18 18.73
C GLY A 194 -23.73 64.40 19.85
N GLY A 195 -22.98 63.66 20.66
CA GLY A 195 -23.51 62.85 21.76
C GLY A 195 -24.22 61.55 21.37
N VAL A 196 -24.15 61.13 20.10
CA VAL A 196 -24.74 59.89 19.60
C VAL A 196 -23.69 59.05 18.87
N LEU A 197 -23.90 57.74 18.77
CA LEU A 197 -23.04 56.85 17.97
C LEU A 197 -23.25 57.10 16.47
N THR A 198 -22.19 57.51 15.77
CA THR A 198 -22.27 57.86 14.33
C THR A 198 -21.60 56.86 13.41
N ALA A 199 -20.66 56.05 13.93
CA ALA A 199 -19.98 55.03 13.12
C ALA A 199 -19.53 53.84 13.98
N ILE A 200 -19.48 52.67 13.34
CA ILE A 200 -18.80 51.46 13.82
C ILE A 200 -17.70 51.16 12.81
N GLY A 201 -16.44 51.32 13.22
CA GLY A 201 -15.29 51.21 12.33
C GLY A 201 -14.81 49.77 12.15
N SER A 202 -14.73 49.00 13.24
CA SER A 202 -14.23 47.62 13.20
C SER A 202 -14.72 46.78 14.37
N ILE A 203 -14.60 45.45 14.21
CA ILE A 203 -14.71 44.50 15.30
C ILE A 203 -13.34 44.38 15.95
N SER A 204 -13.24 44.73 17.24
CA SER A 204 -12.02 44.51 18.02
C SER A 204 -11.97 43.09 18.59
N VAL A 205 -13.12 42.56 19.01
CA VAL A 205 -13.30 41.15 19.43
C VAL A 205 -14.62 40.65 18.87
N ALA A 206 -14.63 39.58 18.07
CA ALA A 206 -15.86 39.04 17.46
C ALA A 206 -16.81 38.35 18.47
N GLY A 207 -16.29 38.05 19.66
CA GLY A 207 -16.98 37.30 20.69
C GLY A 207 -16.85 35.78 20.51
N ASN A 208 -17.25 35.05 21.54
CA ASN A 208 -17.34 33.59 21.55
C ASN A 208 -18.55 33.24 22.43
N TYR A 209 -19.67 32.93 21.79
CA TYR A 209 -20.97 32.79 22.44
C TYR A 209 -21.38 31.32 22.53
N THR A 210 -21.72 30.86 23.72
CA THR A 210 -22.42 29.57 23.97
C THR A 210 -23.94 29.74 23.99
N VAL A 211 -24.41 30.99 24.10
CA VAL A 211 -25.80 31.39 23.84
C VAL A 211 -25.75 32.72 23.09
N ASN A 212 -26.41 32.79 21.94
CA ASN A 212 -26.47 34.02 21.15
C ASN A 212 -27.08 35.19 21.94
N PRO A 213 -26.78 36.44 21.55
CA PRO A 213 -27.53 37.61 22.00
C PRO A 213 -29.03 37.46 21.70
N THR A 214 -29.89 37.99 22.58
CA THR A 214 -31.35 37.71 22.56
C THR A 214 -32.09 38.41 21.43
N ASN A 215 -31.61 39.57 20.97
CA ASN A 215 -32.19 40.31 19.85
C ASN A 215 -31.10 40.72 18.86
N LEU A 216 -30.92 39.93 17.81
CA LEU A 216 -29.87 40.18 16.81
C LEU A 216 -30.10 41.47 15.99
N ALA A 217 -31.34 41.98 15.90
CA ALA A 217 -31.65 43.22 15.19
C ALA A 217 -31.49 44.49 16.05
N ALA A 218 -31.34 44.34 17.36
CA ALA A 218 -31.18 45.48 18.27
C ALA A 218 -30.43 45.06 19.53
N GLU A 219 -29.21 44.54 19.37
CA GLU A 219 -28.38 44.15 20.50
C GLU A 219 -27.92 45.40 21.25
N PRO A 220 -28.23 45.56 22.55
CA PRO A 220 -27.78 46.70 23.32
C PRO A 220 -26.26 46.67 23.49
N VAL A 221 -25.65 47.85 23.38
CA VAL A 221 -24.21 48.05 23.61
C VAL A 221 -23.97 49.08 24.71
N THR A 222 -22.89 48.90 25.46
CA THR A 222 -22.40 49.86 26.45
C THR A 222 -21.05 50.41 26.06
N GLY A 223 -20.79 51.68 26.35
CA GLY A 223 -19.52 52.36 26.10
C GLY A 223 -19.72 53.86 25.83
N GLY A 224 -18.72 54.68 26.19
CA GLY A 224 -18.69 56.11 25.86
C GLY A 224 -19.82 56.97 26.44
N GLY A 225 -20.53 56.50 27.47
CA GLY A 225 -21.64 57.23 28.11
C GLY A 225 -22.98 57.16 27.35
N LEU A 226 -23.07 56.38 26.28
CA LEU A 226 -24.31 56.25 25.51
C LEU A 226 -25.41 55.54 26.30
N THR A 227 -26.62 56.11 26.25
CA THR A 227 -27.86 55.49 26.72
C THR A 227 -28.71 55.07 25.53
N GLY A 228 -29.19 53.83 25.51
CA GLY A 228 -30.11 53.32 24.46
C GLY A 228 -29.45 53.01 23.12
N ALA A 229 -28.12 52.94 23.04
CA ALA A 229 -27.44 52.52 21.82
C ALA A 229 -27.63 51.02 21.57
N THR A 230 -28.00 50.65 20.34
CA THR A 230 -28.18 49.26 19.90
C THR A 230 -27.60 49.07 18.50
N VAL A 231 -27.24 47.83 18.18
CA VAL A 231 -26.65 47.45 16.88
C VAL A 231 -27.33 46.23 16.27
N ASN A 232 -27.43 46.20 14.94
CA ASN A 232 -27.81 45.01 14.18
C ASN A 232 -26.58 44.11 14.03
N ILE A 233 -26.65 42.90 14.56
CA ILE A 233 -25.58 41.91 14.52
C ILE A 233 -25.97 40.70 13.70
N LYS A 234 -24.95 39.97 13.26
CA LYS A 234 -25.07 38.75 12.46
C LYS A 234 -24.18 37.70 13.09
N MET A 235 -24.74 36.54 13.41
CA MET A 235 -24.00 35.45 14.05
C MET A 235 -23.52 34.42 13.02
N ALA A 236 -22.29 33.97 13.20
CA ALA A 236 -21.56 33.00 12.41
C ALA A 236 -21.09 31.85 13.29
N ILE A 237 -20.84 30.68 12.70
CA ILE A 237 -20.24 29.54 13.39
C ILE A 237 -18.79 29.89 13.77
N LEU A 238 -18.42 29.67 15.03
CA LEU A 238 -17.03 29.73 15.49
C LEU A 238 -16.46 28.31 15.66
N ALA A 239 -17.19 27.43 16.34
CA ALA A 239 -16.74 26.08 16.64
C ALA A 239 -17.83 25.03 16.38
N LEU A 240 -17.39 23.85 15.96
CA LEU A 240 -18.22 22.69 15.67
C LEU A 240 -17.81 21.51 16.56
N GLY A 241 -18.79 20.71 16.96
CA GLY A 241 -18.59 19.39 17.53
C GLY A 241 -19.17 18.32 16.59
N VAL A 242 -18.68 17.10 16.69
CA VAL A 242 -19.27 15.94 16.02
C VAL A 242 -20.24 15.28 16.99
N THR A 243 -21.54 15.30 16.68
CA THR A 243 -22.56 14.62 17.51
C THR A 243 -22.84 13.21 17.00
N THR A 244 -22.90 13.04 15.68
CA THR A 244 -22.99 11.75 15.02
C THR A 244 -21.83 11.62 14.03
N PRO A 245 -20.87 10.71 14.26
CA PRO A 245 -19.69 10.56 13.39
C PRO A 245 -19.97 10.20 11.93
N GLY A 246 -21.14 9.62 11.63
CA GLY A 246 -21.41 9.06 10.30
C GLY A 246 -20.56 7.83 9.98
N VAL A 247 -20.73 7.31 8.77
CA VAL A 247 -20.01 6.15 8.22
C VAL A 247 -19.62 6.47 6.78
N TYR A 248 -18.32 6.58 6.52
CA TYR A 248 -17.77 6.95 5.22
C TYR A 248 -16.87 5.82 4.69
N THR A 249 -17.24 5.24 3.55
CA THR A 249 -16.53 4.13 2.89
C THR A 249 -15.58 4.61 1.78
N ALA A 250 -15.58 5.92 1.48
CA ALA A 250 -14.72 6.56 0.50
C ALA A 250 -14.14 7.87 1.05
N PRO A 251 -13.01 8.35 0.52
CA PRO A 251 -12.49 9.67 0.83
C PRO A 251 -13.53 10.77 0.55
N VAL A 252 -13.62 11.75 1.44
CA VAL A 252 -14.53 12.88 1.30
C VAL A 252 -13.80 14.07 0.70
N THR A 253 -14.38 14.73 -0.32
CA THR A 253 -13.85 15.97 -0.87
C THR A 253 -14.29 17.15 -0.01
N ASN A 254 -13.33 17.82 0.62
CA ASN A 254 -13.53 19.07 1.35
C ASN A 254 -13.36 20.27 0.40
N PRO A 255 -14.03 21.42 0.65
CA PRO A 255 -15.01 21.65 1.72
C PRO A 255 -16.41 21.12 1.37
N LEU A 256 -17.20 20.78 2.40
CA LEU A 256 -18.59 20.34 2.24
C LEU A 256 -19.57 21.44 2.65
N ALA A 257 -20.61 21.63 1.84
CA ALA A 257 -21.81 22.33 2.26
C ALA A 257 -22.75 21.34 2.97
N PRO A 258 -23.31 21.67 4.15
CA PRO A 258 -24.33 20.83 4.79
C PRO A 258 -25.53 20.62 3.87
N ALA A 259 -26.06 19.40 3.82
CA ALA A 259 -27.29 19.11 3.07
C ALA A 259 -28.55 19.57 3.81
N ALA A 260 -28.49 19.63 5.15
CA ALA A 260 -29.56 20.15 5.98
C ALA A 260 -29.01 20.83 7.24
N THR A 261 -29.77 21.77 7.78
CA THR A 261 -29.48 22.50 9.02
C THR A 261 -30.73 22.56 9.89
N SER A 262 -30.59 22.52 11.22
CA SER A 262 -31.75 22.77 12.11
C SER A 262 -31.98 24.25 12.39
N GLY A 263 -31.00 25.12 12.11
CA GLY A 263 -31.08 26.56 12.30
C GLY A 263 -31.34 27.33 11.00
N SER A 264 -31.48 28.65 11.14
CA SER A 264 -31.63 29.59 10.02
C SER A 264 -30.32 29.92 9.28
N GLY A 265 -29.24 29.25 9.68
CA GLY A 265 -27.90 29.36 9.13
C GLY A 265 -27.81 29.05 7.64
N VAL A 266 -27.15 29.89 6.84
CA VAL A 266 -26.90 29.61 5.40
C VAL A 266 -25.45 29.83 4.98
N GLY A 267 -25.00 29.03 4.01
CA GLY A 267 -23.72 29.20 3.32
C GLY A 267 -22.48 28.79 4.10
N ALA A 268 -22.62 28.12 5.25
CA ALA A 268 -21.47 27.56 5.95
C ALA A 268 -20.89 26.39 5.14
N THR A 269 -19.56 26.27 5.12
CA THR A 269 -18.88 25.09 4.60
C THR A 269 -17.91 24.56 5.63
N VAL A 270 -17.74 23.24 5.69
CA VAL A 270 -16.95 22.56 6.71
C VAL A 270 -15.92 21.63 6.08
N ASN A 271 -14.81 21.43 6.77
CA ASN A 271 -13.85 20.38 6.46
C ASN A 271 -14.00 19.26 7.49
N LEU A 272 -14.13 18.02 7.04
CA LEU A 272 -13.98 16.84 7.90
C LEU A 272 -12.49 16.54 7.99
N THR A 273 -11.89 16.77 9.17
CA THR A 273 -10.43 16.84 9.34
C THR A 273 -9.83 15.54 9.88
N SER A 274 -10.60 14.71 10.57
CA SER A 274 -10.14 13.40 11.04
C SER A 274 -11.24 12.36 11.03
N PHE A 275 -10.83 11.11 10.83
CA PHE A 275 -11.70 9.94 10.84
C PHE A 275 -11.14 8.90 11.83
N THR A 276 -12.00 8.30 12.65
CA THR A 276 -11.71 7.10 13.42
C THR A 276 -12.08 5.86 12.61
N PRO A 277 -11.25 4.81 12.62
CA PRO A 277 -11.60 3.55 11.97
C PRO A 277 -12.85 2.92 12.62
N LEU A 278 -13.86 2.55 11.83
CA LEU A 278 -15.08 1.89 12.34
C LEU A 278 -14.92 0.38 12.52
N SER A 279 -13.99 -0.25 11.81
CA SER A 279 -13.58 -1.63 12.10
C SER A 279 -12.36 -1.61 13.00
N THR A 280 -12.37 -2.41 14.07
CA THR A 280 -11.12 -2.96 14.60
C THR A 280 -10.35 -3.52 13.43
N GLN A 281 -9.16 -2.98 13.19
CA GLN A 281 -8.28 -3.45 12.13
C GLN A 281 -8.21 -4.97 12.25
N VAL A 282 -8.72 -5.71 11.25
CA VAL A 282 -8.74 -7.19 11.25
C VAL A 282 -7.32 -7.77 11.41
N ALA A 283 -6.30 -6.92 11.25
CA ALA A 283 -4.90 -7.21 11.52
C ALA A 283 -4.51 -7.27 13.01
N ALA A 284 -5.18 -6.57 13.93
CA ALA A 284 -4.74 -6.54 15.34
C ALA A 284 -4.95 -7.89 16.07
N LEU A 285 -5.99 -8.64 15.70
CA LEU A 285 -6.22 -10.01 16.20
C LEU A 285 -5.47 -11.08 15.39
N ASN A 286 -4.76 -10.69 14.34
CA ASN A 286 -4.06 -11.57 13.41
C ASN A 286 -2.62 -11.09 13.15
N ALA A 287 -1.96 -10.45 14.12
CA ALA A 287 -0.54 -10.09 13.99
C ALA A 287 0.37 -11.31 13.69
N SER A 288 -0.16 -12.53 13.91
CA SER A 288 0.49 -13.80 13.58
C SER A 288 -0.01 -14.46 12.29
N ARG A 289 -1.00 -13.90 11.57
CA ARG A 289 -1.51 -14.46 10.30
C ARG A 289 -1.22 -13.49 9.17
N GLN A 290 -0.17 -13.78 8.42
CA GLN A 290 0.07 -13.17 7.12
C GLN A 290 -1.02 -13.64 6.16
N TYR A 291 -1.91 -12.74 5.75
CA TYR A 291 -2.84 -13.02 4.67
C TYR A 291 -2.13 -12.76 3.33
N LEU A 292 -1.79 -13.83 2.62
CA LEU A 292 -1.36 -13.75 1.23
C LEU A 292 -2.61 -13.66 0.35
N ALA A 293 -2.99 -12.45 -0.05
CA ALA A 293 -4.02 -12.26 -1.05
C ALA A 293 -3.38 -12.26 -2.44
N ILE A 294 -3.57 -13.36 -3.20
CA ILE A 294 -3.16 -13.43 -4.60
C ILE A 294 -4.34 -12.97 -5.45
N ARG A 295 -4.23 -11.82 -6.11
CA ARG A 295 -5.15 -11.47 -7.20
C ARG A 295 -4.62 -12.05 -8.49
N ASN A 296 -5.49 -12.77 -9.19
CA ASN A 296 -5.23 -13.24 -10.53
C ASN A 296 -5.89 -12.27 -11.52
N GLU A 297 -5.09 -11.41 -12.14
CA GLU A 297 -5.58 -10.46 -13.15
C GLU A 297 -5.53 -11.05 -14.57
N SER A 298 -5.14 -12.32 -14.71
CA SER A 298 -5.18 -13.02 -15.99
C SER A 298 -6.54 -13.66 -16.22
N THR A 299 -7.24 -13.23 -17.27
CA THR A 299 -8.45 -13.89 -17.78
C THR A 299 -8.18 -15.28 -18.38
N ALA A 300 -6.92 -15.67 -18.51
CA ALA A 300 -6.52 -16.84 -19.29
C ALA A 300 -6.08 -18.06 -18.47
N GLN A 301 -5.81 -17.94 -17.15
CA GLN A 301 -5.37 -19.09 -16.36
C GLN A 301 -5.88 -19.06 -14.94
N ASN A 302 -6.69 -20.06 -14.55
CA ASN A 302 -7.06 -20.29 -13.16
C ASN A 302 -5.86 -20.86 -12.40
N ILE A 303 -5.18 -20.03 -11.60
CA ILE A 303 -4.24 -20.53 -10.59
C ILE A 303 -5.07 -20.97 -9.38
N GLY A 304 -5.41 -22.25 -9.32
CA GLY A 304 -6.06 -22.85 -8.17
C GLY A 304 -5.01 -23.33 -7.16
N PHE A 305 -4.99 -22.74 -5.97
CA PHE A 305 -4.26 -23.30 -4.82
C PHE A 305 -5.27 -24.02 -3.93
N SER A 306 -5.09 -25.33 -3.77
CA SER A 306 -5.84 -26.13 -2.80
C SER A 306 -4.98 -26.36 -1.57
N LEU A 307 -5.31 -25.70 -0.47
CA LEU A 307 -4.75 -26.01 0.85
C LEU A 307 -5.62 -27.11 1.48
N SER A 308 -5.31 -28.36 1.15
CA SER A 308 -5.94 -29.51 1.83
C SER A 308 -5.12 -29.86 3.07
N GLY A 309 -5.57 -29.40 4.23
CA GLY A 309 -5.02 -29.81 5.51
C GLY A 309 -5.27 -28.78 6.61
N ALA A 310 -6.06 -29.14 7.61
CA ALA A 310 -6.16 -28.42 8.87
C ALA A 310 -4.88 -28.66 9.71
N ALA A 311 -3.72 -28.25 9.20
CA ALA A 311 -2.53 -28.16 10.01
C ALA A 311 -2.40 -26.71 10.47
N ALA A 312 -2.47 -26.50 11.78
CA ALA A 312 -2.06 -25.25 12.38
C ALA A 312 -0.69 -24.86 11.81
N PHE A 313 -0.51 -23.58 11.44
CA PHE A 313 0.73 -23.01 10.91
C PHE A 313 1.83 -22.98 12.01
N GLY A 314 2.26 -24.15 12.45
CA GLY A 314 3.16 -24.38 13.58
C GLY A 314 4.19 -25.45 13.26
N ALA A 315 4.69 -25.47 12.04
CA ALA A 315 5.98 -26.02 11.63
C ALA A 315 6.07 -25.77 10.12
N VAL A 316 7.16 -25.14 9.67
CA VAL A 316 7.44 -24.96 8.25
C VAL A 316 7.77 -26.34 7.67
N GLY A 317 6.74 -27.10 7.34
CA GLY A 317 6.86 -28.24 6.45
C GLY A 317 7.24 -27.73 5.08
N THR A 318 8.34 -28.23 4.53
CA THR A 318 8.71 -28.01 3.14
C THR A 318 7.58 -28.52 2.24
N SER A 319 6.76 -27.60 1.72
CA SER A 319 5.80 -27.94 0.68
C SER A 319 6.57 -28.13 -0.62
N THR A 320 6.63 -29.38 -1.09
CA THR A 320 7.20 -29.72 -2.39
C THR A 320 6.12 -29.50 -3.44
N LEU A 321 6.34 -28.53 -4.33
CA LEU A 321 5.57 -28.35 -5.55
C LEU A 321 5.90 -29.52 -6.49
N LEU A 322 5.01 -30.50 -6.59
CA LEU A 322 5.08 -31.51 -7.64
C LEU A 322 4.38 -30.95 -8.88
N SER A 323 5.15 -30.66 -9.94
CA SER A 323 4.65 -30.15 -11.22
C SER A 323 4.20 -31.25 -12.20
N ASN A 324 4.09 -32.51 -11.76
CA ASN A 324 3.74 -33.61 -12.65
C ASN A 324 2.27 -34.03 -12.49
N PHE A 325 1.38 -33.35 -13.19
CA PHE A 325 0.08 -33.93 -13.54
C PHE A 325 0.28 -34.94 -14.66
N ASN A 326 0.43 -36.21 -14.30
CA ASN A 326 0.01 -37.34 -15.11
C ASN A 326 -0.39 -38.47 -14.16
N GLY A 327 -1.70 -38.69 -14.01
CA GLY A 327 -2.25 -39.83 -13.28
C GLY A 327 -3.49 -39.51 -12.45
N TYR A 328 -4.65 -39.58 -13.09
CA TYR A 328 -5.94 -39.79 -12.42
C TYR A 328 -5.93 -41.13 -11.69
N ASP A 329 -6.31 -41.15 -10.41
CA ASP A 329 -7.34 -42.07 -9.93
C ASP A 329 -7.98 -41.55 -8.64
N TRP A 330 -9.24 -41.09 -8.73
CA TRP A 330 -10.10 -40.80 -7.58
C TRP A 330 -11.33 -41.70 -7.73
N SER A 331 -11.18 -42.94 -7.29
CA SER A 331 -12.31 -43.85 -7.12
C SER A 331 -13.02 -43.53 -5.80
N GLY A 332 -14.25 -43.04 -5.92
CA GLY A 332 -15.27 -43.22 -4.87
C GLY A 332 -15.39 -42.15 -3.79
N ASN A 333 -15.78 -40.93 -4.15
CA ASN A 333 -16.93 -40.26 -3.53
C ASN A 333 -17.22 -38.96 -4.26
N ARG A 334 -18.30 -38.96 -5.05
CA ARG A 334 -18.78 -37.79 -5.76
C ARG A 334 -19.21 -36.73 -4.74
N VAL A 335 -18.44 -35.66 -4.63
CA VAL A 335 -19.03 -34.36 -4.29
C VAL A 335 -19.85 -33.98 -5.52
N PRO A 336 -21.18 -33.89 -5.44
CA PRO A 336 -21.99 -33.57 -6.60
C PRO A 336 -21.60 -32.16 -7.09
N SER A 337 -21.45 -32.03 -8.41
CA SER A 337 -20.91 -30.85 -9.11
C SER A 337 -21.73 -29.57 -8.94
N ASN A 338 -22.83 -29.61 -8.19
CA ASN A 338 -23.63 -28.46 -7.79
C ASN A 338 -23.27 -27.90 -6.40
N ALA A 339 -22.48 -28.60 -5.58
CA ALA A 339 -22.08 -28.09 -4.26
C ALA A 339 -21.06 -26.94 -4.36
N LEU A 340 -20.18 -26.97 -5.36
CA LEU A 340 -19.25 -25.87 -5.64
C LEU A 340 -19.92 -24.70 -6.39
N THR A 341 -20.99 -24.95 -7.13
CA THR A 341 -21.78 -23.88 -7.76
C THR A 341 -22.61 -23.11 -6.73
N ALA A 342 -23.10 -23.77 -5.68
CA ALA A 342 -23.85 -23.10 -4.61
C ALA A 342 -22.95 -22.23 -3.70
N ILE A 343 -21.73 -22.68 -3.39
CA ILE A 343 -20.79 -21.87 -2.59
C ILE A 343 -20.16 -20.75 -3.43
N GLY A 344 -19.94 -21.00 -4.72
CA GLY A 344 -19.46 -20.00 -5.68
C GLY A 344 -20.49 -18.92 -6.01
N GLN A 345 -21.77 -19.25 -6.24
CA GLN A 345 -22.76 -18.25 -6.64
C GLN A 345 -23.22 -17.34 -5.51
N VAL A 346 -23.31 -17.82 -4.26
CA VAL A 346 -23.71 -16.96 -3.13
C VAL A 346 -22.58 -16.00 -2.74
N ALA A 347 -21.31 -16.41 -2.87
CA ALA A 347 -20.16 -15.53 -2.65
C ALA A 347 -19.90 -14.56 -3.81
N PHE A 348 -20.24 -14.93 -5.05
CA PHE A 348 -20.00 -14.08 -6.23
C PHE A 348 -21.13 -13.08 -6.50
N GLN A 349 -22.39 -13.38 -6.12
CA GLN A 349 -23.49 -12.41 -6.22
C GLN A 349 -23.36 -11.25 -5.24
N GLN A 350 -22.66 -11.41 -4.11
CA GLN A 350 -22.39 -10.28 -3.21
C GLN A 350 -21.31 -9.32 -3.74
N PHE A 351 -20.52 -9.71 -4.74
CA PHE A 351 -19.49 -8.84 -5.32
C PHE A 351 -19.93 -8.11 -6.58
N THR A 352 -20.93 -8.62 -7.32
CA THR A 352 -21.41 -7.96 -8.55
C THR A 352 -22.37 -6.80 -8.31
N ALA A 353 -22.78 -6.54 -7.07
CA ALA A 353 -23.54 -5.34 -6.71
C ALA A 353 -22.66 -4.11 -6.38
N TRP A 354 -21.34 -4.22 -6.52
CA TRP A 354 -20.38 -3.16 -6.16
C TRP A 354 -19.59 -2.61 -7.36
N GLU A 355 -20.15 -2.69 -8.56
CA GLU A 355 -19.72 -1.87 -9.70
C GLU A 355 -20.94 -1.11 -10.23
N GLY A 356 -21.26 -0.02 -9.52
CA GLY A 356 -22.28 0.97 -9.82
C GLY A 356 -22.04 2.21 -8.98
#